data_AF-A0A841AAJ6-F1
#
_entry.id   AF-A0A841AAJ6-F1
#
_cell.length_a   1.000
_cell.length_b   1.000
_cell.length_c   1.000
_cell.angle_alpha   90.00
_cell.angle_beta   90.00
_cell.angle_gamma   90.00
#
_symmetry.space_group_name_H-M   'P 1'
#
loop_
_entity.id
_entity.type
_entity.pdbx_description
1 polymer ?
#
loop_
_entity_poly.entity_id
_entity_poly.type
_entity_poly.pdbx_seq_one_letter_code
_entity_poly.pdbx_strand_id
1 'polypeptide(L)'
;MDAATIIESESRELIRRRGLDVRADQLEPLIREVVADYEHRSAKGEVPVLRDADTMVAEVAARIGGFGPLQEMLDDPEIEEIWLNSPLLRA
;
A
#
# COMPACT_ATOMS: atom_id res chain seq x y z
N MET A 1 3.97 -17.27 3.90
CA MET A 1 3.73 -15.88 3.49
C MET A 1 2.68 -15.31 4.42
N ASP A 2 2.88 -14.08 4.92
CA ASP A 2 1.87 -13.38 5.73
C ASP A 2 0.79 -12.77 4.82
N ALA A 3 -0.32 -12.32 5.43
CA ALA A 3 -1.43 -11.72 4.69
C ALA A 3 -1.01 -10.47 3.92
N ALA A 4 -0.17 -9.63 4.54
CA ALA A 4 0.34 -8.40 3.96
C ALA A 4 1.11 -8.61 2.65
N THR A 5 1.99 -9.61 2.60
CA THR A 5 2.79 -9.94 1.42
C THR A 5 1.90 -10.40 0.25
N ILE A 6 0.84 -11.17 0.54
CA ILE A 6 -0.11 -11.64 -0.48
C ILE A 6 -0.88 -10.44 -1.04
N ILE A 7 -1.46 -9.62 -0.16
CA ILE A 7 -2.28 -8.47 -0.53
C ILE A 7 -1.42 -7.42 -1.27
N GLU A 8 -0.17 -7.20 -0.86
CA GLU A 8 0.77 -6.32 -1.55
C GLU A 8 1.01 -6.79 -2.99
N SER A 9 1.33 -8.07 -3.17
CA SER A 9 1.60 -8.65 -4.48
C SER A 9 0.39 -8.54 -5.42
N GLU A 10 -0.81 -8.86 -4.91
CA GLU A 10 -2.08 -8.78 -5.64
C GLU A 10 -2.43 -7.33 -6.00
N SER A 11 -2.20 -6.39 -5.09
CA SER A 11 -2.39 -4.96 -5.33
C SER A 11 -1.43 -4.42 -6.38
N ARG A 12 -0.14 -4.77 -6.32
CA ARG A 12 0.84 -4.38 -7.36
C ARG A 12 0.47 -4.94 -8.74
N GLU A 13 -0.07 -6.14 -8.79
CA GLU A 13 -0.55 -6.73 -10.04
C GLU A 13 -1.81 -6.02 -10.57
N LEU A 14 -2.77 -5.68 -9.71
CA LEU A 14 -3.96 -4.91 -10.09
C LEU A 14 -3.59 -3.55 -10.67
N ILE A 15 -2.64 -2.85 -10.03
CA ILE A 15 -2.11 -1.56 -10.48
C ILE A 15 -1.47 -1.69 -11.87
N ARG A 16 -0.59 -2.67 -12.06
CA ARG A 16 0.05 -2.93 -13.37
C ARG A 16 -0.97 -3.20 -14.47
N ARG A 17 -2.01 -3.98 -14.18
CA ARG A 17 -3.07 -4.34 -15.15
C ARG A 17 -3.94 -3.16 -15.55
N ARG A 18 -4.24 -2.26 -14.62
CA ARG A 18 -5.04 -1.06 -14.91
C ARG A 18 -4.27 0.00 -15.69
N GLY A 19 -2.92 -0.10 -15.77
CA GLY A 19 -2.09 0.83 -16.55
C GLY A 19 -2.16 2.27 -16.04
N LEU A 20 -2.54 2.46 -14.77
CA LEU A 20 -2.77 3.77 -14.19
C LEU A 20 -1.46 4.26 -13.55
N ASP A 21 -1.07 5.49 -13.88
CA ASP A 21 -0.29 6.33 -12.97
C ASP A 21 -1.17 6.58 -11.73
N VAL A 22 -1.15 5.63 -10.79
CA VAL A 22 -1.94 5.69 -9.56
C VAL A 22 -1.35 6.80 -8.71
N ARG A 23 -2.07 7.91 -8.64
CA ARG A 23 -1.79 8.98 -7.67
C ARG A 23 -2.04 8.45 -6.25
N ALA A 24 -1.39 9.04 -5.25
CA ALA A 24 -1.47 8.58 -3.86
C ALA A 24 -2.92 8.41 -3.37
N ASP A 25 -3.81 9.33 -3.76
CA ASP A 25 -5.24 9.34 -3.40
C ASP A 25 -6.05 8.17 -4.01
N GLN A 26 -5.53 7.50 -5.04
CA GLN A 26 -6.18 6.38 -5.71
C GLN A 26 -5.67 5.02 -5.23
N LEU A 27 -4.63 4.99 -4.37
CA LEU A 27 -3.99 3.76 -3.93
C LEU A 27 -4.81 3.00 -2.90
N GLU A 28 -5.35 3.68 -1.88
CA GLU A 28 -6.15 3.04 -0.83
C GLU A 28 -7.44 2.38 -1.35
N PRO A 29 -8.24 3.02 -2.24
CA PRO A 29 -9.43 2.38 -2.81
C PRO A 29 -9.09 1.09 -3.57
N LEU A 30 -7.97 1.07 -4.30
CA LEU A 30 -7.49 -0.12 -5.03
C LEU A 30 -7.10 -1.24 -4.08
N ILE A 31 -6.38 -0.93 -3.01
CA ILE A 31 -5.98 -1.92 -2.02
C ILE A 31 -7.20 -2.45 -1.27
N ARG A 32 -8.19 -1.60 -0.98
CA ARG A 32 -9.45 -2.01 -0.35
C ARG A 32 -10.24 -3.01 -1.20
N GLU A 33 -10.18 -2.89 -2.53
CA GLU A 33 -10.74 -3.89 -3.46
C GLU A 33 -10.05 -5.26 -3.29
N VAL A 34 -8.72 -5.28 -3.25
CA VAL A 34 -7.93 -6.52 -3.05
C VAL A 34 -8.17 -7.12 -1.66
N VAL A 35 -8.26 -6.29 -0.63
CA VAL A 35 -8.53 -6.75 0.74
C VAL A 35 -9.92 -7.39 0.85
N ALA A 36 -10.95 -6.82 0.22
CA ALA A 36 -12.29 -7.40 0.21
C ALA A 36 -12.31 -8.79 -0.46
N ASP A 37 -11.59 -8.95 -1.58
CA ASP A 37 -11.42 -10.24 -2.24
C ASP A 37 -10.65 -11.23 -1.36
N TYR A 38 -9.60 -10.75 -0.68
CA TYR A 38 -8.82 -11.54 0.27
C TYR A 38 -9.68 -12.05 1.43
N GLU A 39 -10.52 -11.20 2.03
CA GLU A 39 -11.44 -11.57 3.12
C GLU A 39 -12.43 -12.64 2.68
N HIS A 40 -12.95 -12.57 1.45
CA HIS A 40 -13.84 -13.59 0.91
C HIS A 40 -13.17 -14.96 0.80
N ARG A 41 -11.89 -15.02 0.39
CA ARG A 41 -11.10 -16.27 0.38
C ARG A 41 -10.74 -16.73 1.78
N SER A 42 -10.46 -15.79 2.67
CA SER A 42 -10.10 -16.06 4.06
C SER A 42 -11.26 -16.72 4.81
N ALA A 43 -12.49 -16.26 4.59
CA ALA A 43 -13.72 -16.87 5.13
C ALA A 43 -13.92 -18.32 4.69
N LYS A 44 -13.33 -18.74 3.57
CA LYS A 44 -13.34 -20.13 3.07
C LYS A 44 -12.15 -20.96 3.56
N GLY A 45 -11.22 -20.35 4.29
CA GLY A 45 -9.99 -20.99 4.77
C GLY A 45 -8.92 -21.17 3.69
N GLU A 46 -9.01 -20.48 2.55
CA GLU A 46 -8.07 -20.60 1.43
C GLU A 46 -6.78 -19.80 1.66
N VAL A 47 -6.85 -18.73 2.47
CA VAL A 47 -5.74 -17.85 2.84
C VAL A 47 -5.78 -17.54 4.33
N PRO A 48 -4.67 -17.06 4.93
CA PRO A 48 -4.65 -16.65 6.34
C PRO A 48 -5.78 -15.69 6.74
N VAL A 49 -6.15 -15.70 8.02
CA VAL A 49 -7.20 -14.83 8.56
C VAL A 49 -6.68 -13.40 8.72
N LEU A 50 -7.47 -12.45 8.20
CA LEU A 50 -7.22 -11.03 8.39
C LEU A 50 -7.81 -10.59 9.74
N ARG A 51 -7.00 -9.88 10.55
CA ARG A 51 -7.45 -9.39 11.86
C ARG A 51 -8.16 -8.05 11.79
N ASP A 52 -7.64 -7.15 10.96
CA ASP A 52 -8.13 -5.78 10.81
C ASP A 52 -7.88 -5.33 9.37
N ALA A 53 -8.97 -5.07 8.64
CA ALA A 53 -8.92 -4.74 7.23
C ALA A 53 -8.37 -3.33 6.98
N ASP A 54 -8.81 -2.34 7.77
CA ASP A 54 -8.35 -0.95 7.61
C ASP A 54 -6.85 -0.81 7.91
N THR A 55 -6.37 -1.47 8.97
CA THR A 55 -4.95 -1.52 9.30
C THR A 55 -4.15 -2.18 8.17
N MET A 56 -4.67 -3.27 7.60
CA MET A 56 -4.00 -3.96 6.49
C MET A 56 -3.95 -3.08 5.23
N VAL A 57 -5.02 -2.36 4.90
CA VAL A 57 -5.06 -1.43 3.77
C VAL A 57 -3.97 -0.37 3.94
N ALA A 58 -3.90 0.28 5.10
CA ALA A 58 -2.90 1.31 5.40
C ALA A 58 -1.46 0.76 5.34
N GLU A 59 -1.23 -0.43 5.91
CA GLU A 59 0.08 -1.08 5.92
C GLU A 59 0.56 -1.42 4.50
N VAL A 60 -0.34 -1.94 3.66
CA VAL A 60 -0.03 -2.27 2.25
C VAL A 60 0.14 -0.99 1.43
N ALA A 61 -0.66 0.05 1.68
CA ALA A 61 -0.53 1.34 1.00
C ALA A 61 0.85 1.96 1.25
N ALA A 62 1.32 1.92 2.51
CA ALA A 62 2.66 2.36 2.88
C ALA A 62 3.76 1.58 2.17
N ARG A 63 3.61 0.25 2.02
CA ARG A 63 4.58 -0.61 1.29
C ARG A 63 4.60 -0.34 -0.21
N ILE A 64 3.45 -0.09 -0.83
CA ILE A 64 3.33 0.11 -2.27
C ILE A 64 3.73 1.53 -2.66
N GLY A 65 3.24 2.53 -1.93
CA GLY A 65 3.55 3.94 -2.16
C GLY A 65 5.02 4.26 -1.91
N GLY A 66 5.74 3.45 -1.13
CA GLY A 66 7.18 3.63 -0.91
C GLY A 66 7.52 4.85 -0.02
N PHE A 67 6.51 5.55 0.49
CA PHE A 67 6.69 6.74 1.31
C PHE A 67 6.67 6.44 2.82
N GLY A 68 6.11 5.30 3.27
CA GLY A 68 6.17 4.91 4.69
C GLY A 68 5.85 6.08 5.65
N PRO A 69 6.68 6.38 6.67
CA PRO A 69 6.45 7.48 7.61
C PRO A 69 6.51 8.90 6.98
N LEU A 70 6.94 9.05 5.73
CA LEU A 70 6.84 10.32 5.00
C LEU A 70 5.42 10.62 4.53
N GLN A 71 4.49 9.66 4.51
CA GLN A 71 3.11 9.94 4.08
C GLN A 71 2.44 11.03 4.93
N GLU A 72 2.62 11.02 6.26
CA GLU A 72 2.06 12.07 7.13
C GLU A 72 2.55 13.47 6.74
N MET A 73 3.76 13.58 6.21
CA MET A 73 4.31 14.84 5.73
C MET A 73 3.86 15.19 4.31
N LEU A 74 3.48 14.21 3.50
CA LEU A 74 3.00 14.41 2.12
C LEU A 74 1.50 14.73 2.08
N ASP A 75 0.74 14.24 3.06
CA ASP A 75 -0.71 14.48 3.18
C ASP A 75 -1.04 15.78 3.95
N ASP A 76 -0.05 16.44 4.55
CA ASP A 76 -0.22 17.71 5.26
C ASP A 76 -0.27 18.91 4.29
N PRO A 77 -1.42 19.62 4.18
CA PRO A 77 -1.56 20.75 3.27
C PRO A 77 -0.74 22.00 3.68
N GLU A 78 -0.17 22.05 4.89
CA GLU A 78 0.75 23.11 5.30
C GLU A 78 2.18 22.88 4.82
N ILE A 79 2.52 21.67 4.34
CA ILE A 79 3.85 21.36 3.81
C ILE A 79 3.87 21.52 2.29
N GLU A 80 4.61 22.52 1.80
CA GLU A 80 4.69 22.82 0.36
C GLU A 80 5.78 22.00 -0.38
N GLU A 81 6.92 21.68 0.25
CA GLU A 81 8.01 20.90 -0.36
C GLU A 81 8.80 20.06 0.67
N ILE A 82 9.27 18.87 0.26
CA ILE A 82 10.18 18.00 1.03
C ILE A 82 11.44 17.72 0.21
N TRP A 83 12.62 18.04 0.76
CA TRP A 83 13.91 17.82 0.12
C TRP A 83 14.63 16.60 0.72
N LEU A 84 14.88 15.57 -0.10
CA LEU A 84 15.62 14.36 0.31
C LEU A 84 17.10 14.47 -0.07
N ASN A 85 17.97 14.37 0.93
CA ASN A 85 19.40 14.25 0.69
C ASN A 85 19.74 12.84 0.21
N SER A 86 20.34 12.70 -0.97
CA SER A 86 20.96 11.43 -1.37
C SER A 86 22.20 11.17 -0.49
N PRO A 87 22.51 9.90 -0.16
CA PRO A 87 23.72 9.60 0.59
C PRO A 87 24.95 10.07 -0.19
N LEU A 88 25.82 10.81 0.49
CA LEU A 88 27.15 11.11 -0.03
C LEU A 88 27.89 9.78 -0.20
N LEU A 89 28.22 9.41 -1.44
CA LEU A 89 29.08 8.26 -1.72
C LEU A 89 30.38 8.46 -0.93
N ARG A 90 30.64 7.60 0.06
CA ARG A 90 31.99 7.48 0.63
C ARG A 90 32.83 6.67 -0.36
N ALA A 91 33.81 7.35 -0.95
CA ALA A 91 34.91 6.71 -1.69
C ALA A 91 35.81 5.91 -0.74
#